data_AF-C1C372-F1
#
_entry.id   AF-C1C372-F1
#
_cell.length_a   1.000
_cell.length_b   1.000
_cell.length_c   1.000
_cell.angle_alpha   90.00
_cell.angle_beta   90.00
_cell.angle_gamma   90.00
#
_symmetry.space_group_name_H-M   'P 1'
#
loop_
_entity.id
_entity.type
_entity.pdbx_description
1 polymer ?
#
loop_
_entity_poly.entity_id
_entity_poly.type
_entity_poly.pdbx_seq_one_letter_code
_entity_poly.pdbx_strand_id
1 'polypeptide(L)'
;MMNHSAQMFFRMSSGITAPSDVLSLARYCNNFYLGPYKRQECKPLYFGQVQIGLIRGPIEKILRKYDDVFKVEPDSVSILKSGEGESSHISSKIDSVLRDIRTNHPELSALQGWRNENYNIKASFSDPVPLLKMERSATCLFGARQYGIDINCYVNHPDKGTCLWFQKRSRSKPTWPGRWDNFVAGGLSEGYGILETAIKEANEEASVPKEIAERMTSKGCVSFFFESERGIFPQTEFVFDLELPLDFTPSVNDGEVEEFELLPTDEVLSRVLSPDMKVTSCPITIDFLFRKGYINISNEPDLPELLELTHIPLHTLYGTRSTEHGA
;
A
#
# COMPACT_ATOMS: atom_id res chain seq x y z
N MET A 1 -16.10 -7.91 18.45
CA MET A 1 -16.91 -6.68 18.63
C MET A 1 -16.05 -5.49 18.22
N MET A 2 -16.28 -4.90 17.04
CA MET A 2 -15.55 -3.71 16.61
C MET A 2 -15.94 -2.52 17.50
N ASN A 3 -14.93 -1.81 18.00
CA ASN A 3 -15.11 -0.65 18.87
C ASN A 3 -15.81 0.46 18.08
N HIS A 4 -16.98 0.92 18.54
CA HIS A 4 -17.80 1.95 17.87
C HIS A 4 -17.06 3.27 17.58
N SER A 5 -15.95 3.53 18.29
CA SER A 5 -15.09 4.70 18.12
C SER A 5 -14.24 4.70 16.84
N ALA A 6 -13.82 3.54 16.33
CA ALA A 6 -13.01 3.46 15.09
C ALA A 6 -13.85 3.77 13.83
N GLN A 7 -15.15 3.44 13.85
CA GLN A 7 -16.09 3.81 12.78
C GLN A 7 -16.31 5.33 12.64
N MET A 8 -15.88 6.12 13.63
CA MET A 8 -16.09 7.57 13.65
C MET A 8 -15.09 8.36 12.79
N PHE A 9 -13.91 7.79 12.51
CA PHE A 9 -12.83 8.49 11.78
C PHE A 9 -12.83 8.21 10.28
N PHE A 10 -13.09 6.97 9.90
CA PHE A 10 -13.14 6.52 8.51
C PHE A 10 -14.39 5.68 8.34
N ARG A 11 -15.54 6.33 8.09
CA ARG A 11 -16.76 5.61 7.68
C ARG A 11 -16.46 4.96 6.33
N MET A 12 -16.26 3.64 6.32
CA MET A 12 -16.43 2.89 5.07
C MET A 12 -17.83 3.20 4.54
N SER A 13 -17.92 3.66 3.29
CA SER A 13 -19.20 3.91 2.64
C SER A 13 -20.08 2.67 2.77
N SER A 14 -21.23 2.84 3.42
CA SER A 14 -22.16 1.78 3.82
C SER A 14 -22.93 1.14 2.65
N GLY A 15 -22.27 0.93 1.51
CA GLY A 15 -22.86 0.41 0.28
C GLY A 15 -21.93 -0.49 -0.54
N ILE A 16 -20.78 -0.89 -0.01
CA ILE A 16 -19.89 -1.81 -0.71
C ILE A 16 -20.35 -3.24 -0.40
N THR A 17 -21.11 -3.81 -1.33
CA THR A 17 -21.35 -5.26 -1.37
C THR A 17 -20.03 -5.99 -1.55
N ALA A 18 -19.90 -7.20 -0.98
CA ALA A 18 -18.72 -8.03 -1.22
C ALA A 18 -18.49 -8.17 -2.74
N PRO A 19 -17.25 -7.99 -3.24
CA PRO A 19 -16.95 -8.16 -4.65
C PRO A 19 -17.41 -9.52 -5.15
N SER A 20 -18.15 -9.54 -6.26
CA SER A 20 -18.67 -10.75 -6.90
C SER A 20 -17.85 -11.16 -8.13
N ASP A 21 -17.04 -10.25 -8.63
CA ASP A 21 -16.26 -10.38 -9.86
C ASP A 21 -15.00 -9.50 -9.79
N VAL A 22 -14.14 -9.62 -10.81
CA VAL A 22 -12.83 -8.96 -10.83
C VAL A 22 -12.97 -7.43 -10.91
N LEU A 23 -13.92 -6.92 -11.69
CA LEU A 23 -14.15 -5.48 -11.82
C LEU A 23 -14.64 -4.85 -10.51
N SER A 24 -15.62 -5.45 -9.85
CA SER A 24 -16.12 -4.99 -8.55
C SER A 24 -15.03 -5.06 -7.47
N LEU A 25 -14.13 -6.05 -7.54
CA LEU A 25 -12.96 -6.12 -6.66
C LEU A 25 -11.96 -4.99 -6.94
N ALA A 26 -11.65 -4.71 -8.21
CA ALA A 26 -10.77 -3.61 -8.57
C ALA A 26 -11.35 -2.25 -8.18
N ARG A 27 -12.67 -2.05 -8.31
CA ARG A 27 -13.38 -0.87 -7.78
C ARG A 27 -13.25 -0.80 -6.26
N TYR A 28 -13.34 -1.92 -5.56
CA TYR A 28 -13.20 -1.99 -4.10
C TYR A 28 -11.77 -1.65 -3.63
N CYS A 29 -10.74 -2.17 -4.31
CA CYS A 29 -9.34 -1.78 -4.09
C CYS A 29 -9.10 -0.27 -4.32
N ASN A 30 -10.02 0.41 -5.01
CA ASN A 30 -9.99 1.83 -5.32
C ASN A 30 -11.15 2.63 -4.69
N ASN A 31 -11.70 2.13 -3.58
CA ASN A 31 -12.84 2.74 -2.89
C ASN A 31 -12.61 4.23 -2.53
N PHE A 32 -11.36 4.62 -2.23
CA PHE A 32 -11.00 5.99 -1.92
C PHE A 32 -11.01 6.86 -3.17
N TYR A 33 -10.34 6.40 -4.23
CA TYR A 33 -10.29 7.11 -5.52
C TYR A 33 -11.69 7.34 -6.11
N LEU A 34 -12.52 6.30 -6.12
CA LEU A 34 -13.86 6.37 -6.69
C LEU A 34 -14.87 7.08 -5.79
N GLY A 35 -14.57 7.23 -4.49
CA GLY A 35 -15.47 7.81 -3.50
C GLY A 35 -14.94 9.14 -2.92
N PRO A 36 -14.44 9.13 -1.67
CA PRO A 36 -14.00 10.34 -0.97
C PRO A 36 -13.08 11.27 -1.75
N TYR A 37 -12.16 10.74 -2.57
CA TYR A 37 -11.28 11.56 -3.39
C TYR A 37 -12.06 12.37 -4.44
N LYS A 38 -12.91 11.72 -5.23
CA LYS A 38 -13.78 12.39 -6.23
C LYS A 38 -14.77 13.38 -5.59
N ARG A 39 -15.21 13.12 -4.36
CA ARG A 39 -16.08 14.02 -3.59
C ARG A 39 -15.33 15.14 -2.86
N GLN A 40 -14.00 15.21 -3.00
CA GLN A 40 -13.14 16.23 -2.39
C GLN A 40 -13.28 16.29 -0.85
N GLU A 41 -13.41 15.13 -0.20
CA GLU A 41 -13.58 15.02 1.26
C GLU A 41 -12.26 15.07 2.05
N CYS A 42 -11.18 15.53 1.40
CA CYS A 42 -9.82 15.54 1.95
C CYS A 42 -9.14 16.88 1.64
N LYS A 43 -8.27 17.33 2.53
CA LYS A 43 -7.39 18.47 2.29
C LYS A 43 -6.02 18.01 1.80
N PRO A 44 -5.39 18.69 0.83
CA PRO A 44 -4.00 18.45 0.49
C PRO A 44 -3.09 18.74 1.70
N LEU A 45 -2.13 17.84 1.92
CA LEU A 45 -1.02 18.04 2.86
C LEU A 45 0.21 18.51 2.11
N TYR A 46 0.77 19.66 2.49
CA TYR A 46 1.94 20.25 1.87
C TYR A 46 3.19 20.18 2.76
N PHE A 47 4.35 20.03 2.13
CA PHE A 47 5.65 20.36 2.70
C PHE A 47 6.35 21.36 1.76
N GLY A 48 6.42 22.63 2.18
CA GLY A 48 6.74 23.72 1.26
C GLY A 48 5.68 23.86 0.17
N GLN A 49 6.09 23.74 -1.10
CA GLN A 49 5.19 23.86 -2.26
C GLN A 49 4.69 22.51 -2.77
N VAL A 50 5.19 21.40 -2.24
CA VAL A 50 4.90 20.06 -2.76
C VAL A 50 3.80 19.41 -1.94
N GLN A 51 2.77 18.89 -2.61
CA GLN A 51 1.77 18.05 -1.97
C GLN A 51 2.38 16.67 -1.68
N ILE A 52 2.40 16.30 -0.41
CA ILE A 52 2.96 15.04 0.07
C ILE A 52 1.90 14.06 0.59
N GLY A 53 0.66 14.51 0.72
CA GLY A 53 -0.39 13.76 1.41
C GLY A 53 -1.81 14.29 1.18
N LEU A 54 -2.76 13.63 1.84
CA LEU A 54 -4.16 14.00 1.98
C LEU A 54 -4.60 13.81 3.44
N ILE A 55 -5.31 14.79 4.00
CA ILE A 55 -5.81 14.76 5.38
C ILE A 55 -7.33 14.67 5.38
N ARG A 56 -7.89 13.66 6.07
CA ARG A 56 -9.32 13.61 6.39
C ARG A 56 -9.68 14.56 7.54
N GLY A 57 -10.89 15.09 7.53
CA GLY A 57 -11.38 16.02 8.56
C GLY A 57 -11.19 15.56 10.01
N PRO A 58 -11.38 14.28 10.37
CA PRO A 58 -11.10 13.81 11.73
C PRO A 58 -9.61 13.92 12.13
N ILE A 59 -8.69 13.64 11.21
CA ILE A 59 -7.25 13.79 11.45
C ILE A 59 -6.87 15.27 11.51
N GLU A 60 -7.44 16.10 10.63
CA GLU A 60 -7.26 17.56 10.66
C GLU A 60 -7.57 18.15 12.04
N LYS A 61 -8.67 17.73 12.69
CA LYS A 61 -9.05 18.20 14.03
C LYS A 61 -7.99 17.87 15.10
N ILE A 62 -7.33 16.73 14.98
CA ILE A 62 -6.24 16.33 15.88
C ILE A 62 -5.01 17.20 15.61
N LEU A 63 -4.62 17.37 14.35
CA LEU A 63 -3.44 18.13 13.95
C LEU A 63 -3.47 19.60 14.39
N ARG A 64 -4.66 20.20 14.56
CA ARG A 64 -4.83 21.58 15.07
C ARG A 64 -4.22 21.81 16.45
N LYS A 65 -3.99 20.75 17.24
CA LYS A 65 -3.37 20.86 18.58
C LYS A 65 -1.84 20.97 18.55
N TYR A 66 -1.22 20.72 17.40
CA TYR A 66 0.23 20.68 17.21
C TYR A 66 0.64 21.77 16.21
N ASP A 67 0.33 23.02 16.55
CA ASP A 67 0.50 24.20 15.68
C ASP A 67 1.96 24.62 15.48
N ASP A 68 2.88 24.07 16.27
CA ASP A 68 4.33 24.16 16.11
C ASP A 68 4.88 23.25 14.99
N VAL A 69 4.10 22.25 14.56
CA VAL A 69 4.44 21.31 13.47
C VAL A 69 3.51 21.45 12.28
N PHE A 70 2.21 21.67 12.51
CA PHE A 70 1.19 21.67 11.46
C PHE A 70 0.44 23.00 11.40
N LYS A 71 0.46 23.65 10.24
CA LYS A 71 -0.43 24.77 9.92
C LYS A 71 -1.70 24.26 9.25
N VAL A 72 -2.83 24.36 9.93
CA VAL A 72 -4.14 23.92 9.42
C VAL A 72 -4.93 25.12 8.89
N GLU A 73 -5.14 25.17 7.58
CA GLU A 73 -5.88 26.21 6.86
C GLU A 73 -7.28 25.70 6.41
N PRO A 74 -8.18 26.59 5.96
CA PRO A 74 -9.49 26.17 5.44
C PRO A 74 -9.40 25.13 4.31
N ASP A 75 -8.42 25.26 3.42
CA ASP A 75 -8.33 24.42 2.20
C ASP A 75 -7.08 23.53 2.16
N SER A 76 -6.20 23.59 3.16
CA SER A 76 -4.99 22.78 3.18
C SER A 76 -4.43 22.54 4.59
N VAL A 77 -3.55 21.56 4.71
CA VAL A 77 -2.68 21.39 5.87
C VAL A 77 -1.24 21.49 5.39
N SER A 78 -0.38 22.19 6.12
CA SER A 78 1.04 22.29 5.80
C SER A 78 1.89 21.85 6.99
N ILE A 79 2.94 21.10 6.73
CA ILE A 79 4.01 20.85 7.72
C ILE A 79 4.93 22.06 7.72
N LEU A 80 5.16 22.64 8.90
CA LEU A 80 6.03 23.78 9.08
C LEU A 80 7.49 23.36 8.89
N LYS A 81 8.22 24.10 8.05
CA LYS A 81 9.67 23.91 7.93
C LYS A 81 10.34 24.44 9.21
N SER A 82 11.14 23.61 9.87
CA SER A 82 12.29 24.13 10.62
C SER A 82 13.24 24.82 9.62
N GLY A 83 14.06 25.78 10.06
CA GLY A 83 14.91 26.58 9.16
C GLY A 83 15.74 25.77 8.15
N GLU A 84 16.36 26.45 7.18
CA GLU A 84 17.10 25.80 6.09
C GLU A 84 18.12 24.76 6.61
N GLY A 85 18.07 23.54 6.06
CA GLY A 85 19.07 22.49 6.29
C GLY A 85 18.70 21.34 7.25
N GLU A 86 17.52 21.33 7.87
CA GLU A 86 17.19 20.37 8.95
C GLU A 86 16.00 19.43 8.67
N SER A 87 16.04 18.63 7.59
CA SER A 87 15.01 17.59 7.35
C SER A 87 14.97 16.53 8.48
N SER A 88 16.08 16.33 9.19
CA SER A 88 16.16 15.48 10.37
C SER A 88 15.36 16.04 11.55
N HIS A 89 15.43 17.35 11.79
CA HIS A 89 14.76 17.98 12.92
C HIS A 89 13.24 17.93 12.80
N ILE A 90 12.69 18.20 11.62
CA ILE A 90 11.24 18.09 11.39
C ILE A 90 10.75 16.64 11.50
N SER A 91 11.53 15.67 11.02
CA SER A 91 11.19 14.24 11.15
C SER A 91 11.09 13.82 12.61
N SER A 92 12.01 14.28 13.48
CA SER A 92 11.96 14.01 14.93
C SER A 92 10.78 14.68 15.63
N LYS A 93 10.41 15.91 15.23
CA LYS A 93 9.21 16.58 15.74
C LYS A 93 7.94 15.81 15.36
N ILE A 94 7.83 15.39 14.11
CA ILE A 94 6.72 14.56 13.64
C ILE A 94 6.66 13.25 14.43
N ASP A 95 7.77 12.54 14.61
CA ASP A 95 7.80 11.31 15.43
C ASP A 95 7.28 11.55 16.85
N SER A 96 7.72 12.63 17.52
CA SER A 96 7.25 12.98 18.86
C SER A 96 5.74 13.26 18.89
N VAL A 97 5.23 14.00 17.90
CA VAL A 97 3.79 14.27 17.77
C VAL A 97 3.01 12.97 17.54
N LEU A 98 3.50 12.10 16.66
CA LEU A 98 2.84 10.82 16.37
C LEU A 98 2.79 9.90 17.59
N ARG A 99 3.82 9.90 18.45
CA ARG A 99 3.83 9.16 19.72
C ARG A 99 2.84 9.72 20.74
N ASP A 100 2.72 11.04 20.81
CA ASP A 100 1.73 11.69 21.66
C ASP A 100 0.30 11.38 21.15
N ILE A 101 0.04 11.51 19.86
CA ILE A 101 -1.24 11.12 19.24
C ILE A 101 -1.53 9.65 19.50
N ARG A 102 -0.55 8.75 19.32
CA ARG A 102 -0.73 7.31 19.59
C ARG A 102 -1.21 7.03 21.03
N THR A 103 -0.70 7.82 21.99
CA THR A 103 -1.04 7.69 23.41
C THR A 103 -2.41 8.27 23.72
N ASN A 104 -2.71 9.45 23.17
CA ASN A 104 -3.93 10.20 23.47
C ASN A 104 -5.13 9.82 22.60
N HIS A 105 -4.89 9.13 21.48
CA HIS A 105 -5.90 8.68 20.51
C HIS A 105 -5.77 7.17 20.23
N PRO A 106 -5.98 6.30 21.23
CA PRO A 106 -5.86 4.85 21.07
C PRO A 106 -6.87 4.27 20.06
N GLU A 107 -7.93 5.00 19.73
CA GLU A 107 -8.90 4.64 18.69
C GLU A 107 -8.33 4.68 17.27
N LEU A 108 -7.20 5.36 17.04
CA LEU A 108 -6.48 5.35 15.77
C LEU A 108 -5.68 4.05 15.63
N SER A 109 -6.36 3.00 15.14
CA SER A 109 -5.78 1.66 14.93
C SER A 109 -4.48 1.67 14.10
N ALA A 110 -4.33 2.64 13.19
CA ALA A 110 -3.11 2.87 12.42
C ALA A 110 -1.86 2.95 13.31
N LEU A 111 -1.87 3.82 14.32
CA LEU A 111 -0.71 4.08 15.20
C LEU A 111 -0.45 2.97 16.22
N GLN A 112 -1.41 2.06 16.42
CA GLN A 112 -1.21 0.88 17.26
C GLN A 112 -0.35 -0.18 16.57
N GLY A 113 -0.25 -0.14 15.24
CA GLY A 113 0.62 -0.99 14.44
C GLY A 113 2.04 -0.43 14.28
N TRP A 114 2.57 0.27 15.29
CA TRP A 114 3.90 0.90 15.28
C TRP A 114 5.02 -0.13 15.15
N ARG A 115 5.97 0.09 14.22
CA ARG A 115 7.03 -0.88 13.90
C ARG A 115 8.44 -0.36 14.16
N ASN A 116 8.61 0.90 14.56
CA ASN A 116 9.91 1.59 14.56
C ASN A 116 10.59 1.53 13.18
N GLU A 117 9.77 1.62 12.14
CA GLU A 117 10.18 1.53 10.75
C GLU A 117 9.65 2.78 10.04
N ASN A 118 10.55 3.54 9.43
CA ASN A 118 10.21 4.78 8.76
C ASN A 118 10.15 4.61 7.24
N TYR A 119 9.21 5.32 6.63
CA TYR A 119 9.15 5.53 5.19
C TYR A 119 9.71 6.90 4.83
N ASN A 120 10.33 6.96 3.65
CA ASN A 120 10.79 8.18 3.02
C ASN A 120 9.63 8.92 2.35
N ILE A 121 9.35 10.15 2.79
CA ILE A 121 8.37 11.01 2.15
C ILE A 121 9.11 11.94 1.18
N LYS A 122 8.85 11.76 -0.12
CA LYS A 122 9.54 12.48 -1.20
C LYS A 122 8.59 13.33 -2.04
N ALA A 123 9.13 14.32 -2.75
CA ALA A 123 8.36 15.11 -3.72
C ALA A 123 8.08 14.30 -5.00
N SER A 124 9.11 13.63 -5.53
CA SER A 124 9.03 12.58 -6.54
C SER A 124 9.67 11.31 -6.00
N PHE A 125 9.23 10.14 -6.47
CA PHE A 125 9.84 8.86 -6.09
C PHE A 125 11.35 8.84 -6.38
N SER A 126 11.74 9.38 -7.53
CA SER A 126 13.12 9.43 -8.03
C SER A 126 14.02 10.41 -7.29
N ASP A 127 13.48 11.26 -6.41
CA ASP A 127 14.30 12.24 -5.70
C ASP A 127 15.30 11.52 -4.77
N PRO A 128 16.59 11.88 -4.81
CA PRO A 128 17.61 11.20 -4.01
C PRO A 128 17.47 11.52 -2.52
N VAL A 129 16.93 12.69 -2.18
CA VAL A 129 16.81 13.16 -0.80
C VAL A 129 15.33 13.24 -0.41
N PRO A 130 14.90 12.56 0.67
CA PRO A 130 13.54 12.69 1.17
C PRO A 130 13.32 14.08 1.80
N LEU A 131 12.08 14.57 1.70
CA LEU A 131 11.65 15.81 2.36
C LEU A 131 11.62 15.62 3.87
N LEU A 132 11.10 14.46 4.31
CA LEU A 132 11.02 14.05 5.70
C LEU A 132 10.86 12.53 5.79
N LYS A 133 10.96 12.01 7.01
CA LYS A 133 10.69 10.61 7.35
C LYS A 133 9.46 10.54 8.25
N MET A 134 8.68 9.47 8.09
CA MET A 134 7.48 9.24 8.88
C MET A 134 7.35 7.77 9.21
N GLU A 135 6.87 7.46 10.41
CA GLU A 135 6.65 6.08 10.81
C GLU A 135 5.62 5.42 9.88
N ARG A 136 5.95 4.21 9.40
CA ARG A 136 5.20 3.44 8.39
C ARG A 136 3.70 3.35 8.69
N SER A 137 3.34 2.96 9.90
CA SER A 137 1.97 2.81 10.38
C SER A 137 1.19 4.13 10.37
N ALA A 138 1.86 5.27 10.55
CA ALA A 138 1.24 6.59 10.53
C ALA A 138 0.96 7.13 9.13
N THR A 139 1.74 6.73 8.10
CA THR A 139 1.64 7.28 6.73
C THR A 139 0.23 7.29 6.15
N CYS A 140 -0.59 6.28 6.49
CA CYS A 140 -1.97 6.19 6.04
C CYS A 140 -2.90 7.26 6.64
N LEU A 141 -2.60 7.81 7.81
CA LEU A 141 -3.34 8.95 8.38
C LEU A 141 -3.10 10.25 7.61
N PHE A 142 -1.97 10.32 6.90
CA PHE A 142 -1.56 11.48 6.11
C PHE A 142 -1.80 11.28 4.61
N GLY A 143 -2.41 10.16 4.21
CA GLY A 143 -2.58 9.80 2.79
C GLY A 143 -1.29 9.95 2.00
N ALA A 144 -0.15 9.64 2.63
CA ALA A 144 1.15 9.77 1.99
C ALA A 144 1.37 8.61 1.03
N ARG A 145 1.99 8.88 -0.12
CA ARG A 145 2.33 7.83 -1.11
C ARG A 145 3.19 6.77 -0.45
N GLN A 146 2.79 5.52 -0.61
CA GLN A 146 3.46 4.34 -0.10
C GLN A 146 4.01 3.53 -1.26
N TYR A 147 5.21 2.99 -1.06
CA TYR A 147 5.88 2.16 -2.04
C TYR A 147 6.24 0.83 -1.40
N GLY A 148 6.15 -0.23 -2.19
CA GLY A 148 6.56 -1.57 -1.79
C GLY A 148 6.91 -2.40 -3.00
N ILE A 149 7.21 -3.66 -2.74
CA ILE A 149 7.47 -4.68 -3.74
C ILE A 149 6.47 -5.81 -3.56
N ASP A 150 6.13 -6.44 -4.67
CA ASP A 150 5.34 -7.66 -4.69
C ASP A 150 5.95 -8.63 -5.70
N ILE A 151 6.04 -9.89 -5.31
CA ILE A 151 6.54 -10.98 -6.16
C ILE A 151 5.38 -11.91 -6.48
N ASN A 152 5.02 -12.01 -7.76
CA ASN A 152 4.22 -13.10 -8.27
C ASN A 152 5.14 -14.28 -8.54
N CYS A 153 4.85 -15.41 -7.91
CA CYS A 153 5.66 -16.60 -8.06
C CYS A 153 4.88 -17.71 -8.73
N TYR A 154 5.46 -18.31 -9.76
CA TYR A 154 4.78 -19.35 -10.54
C TYR A 154 5.70 -20.52 -10.87
N VAL A 155 5.08 -21.64 -11.24
CA VAL A 155 5.75 -22.81 -11.83
C VAL A 155 4.96 -23.27 -13.06
N ASN A 156 5.65 -23.82 -14.05
CA ASN A 156 5.01 -24.51 -15.16
C ASN A 156 4.90 -26.01 -14.81
N HIS A 157 3.82 -26.37 -14.12
CA HIS A 157 3.59 -27.74 -13.68
C HIS A 157 3.31 -28.66 -14.89
N PRO A 158 3.93 -29.85 -14.97
CA PRO A 158 3.76 -30.76 -16.12
C PRO A 158 2.29 -31.10 -16.43
N ASP A 159 1.50 -31.38 -15.41
CA ASP A 159 0.09 -31.80 -15.59
C ASP A 159 -0.94 -30.65 -15.49
N LYS A 160 -0.66 -29.62 -14.68
CA LYS A 160 -1.62 -28.55 -14.35
C LYS A 160 -1.40 -27.26 -15.16
N GLY A 161 -0.34 -27.19 -15.96
CA GLY A 161 0.09 -25.97 -16.61
C GLY A 161 0.65 -24.96 -15.61
N THR A 162 0.43 -23.66 -15.87
CA THR A 162 0.93 -22.61 -14.98
C THR A 162 0.18 -22.62 -13.65
N CYS A 163 0.92 -22.67 -12.56
CA CYS A 163 0.42 -22.60 -11.19
C CYS A 163 1.10 -21.46 -10.44
N LEU A 164 0.39 -20.80 -9.52
CA LEU A 164 0.88 -19.67 -8.72
C LEU A 164 0.98 -20.04 -7.26
N TRP A 165 2.08 -19.62 -6.63
CA TRP A 165 2.26 -19.71 -5.19
C TRP A 165 1.60 -18.51 -4.49
N PHE A 166 0.86 -18.80 -3.43
CA PHE A 166 0.31 -17.82 -2.49
C PHE A 166 0.85 -18.12 -1.10
N GLN A 167 0.94 -17.09 -0.26
CA GLN A 167 1.27 -17.25 1.14
C GLN A 167 0.08 -16.92 2.02
N LYS A 168 -0.01 -17.58 3.17
CA LYS A 168 -0.95 -17.22 4.22
C LYS A 168 -0.22 -16.47 5.30
N ARG A 169 -0.67 -15.26 5.58
CA ARG A 169 -0.05 -14.36 6.55
C ARG A 169 -0.20 -14.92 7.96
N SER A 170 0.87 -14.84 8.74
CA SER A 170 0.84 -15.22 10.15
C SER A 170 -0.24 -14.45 10.92
N ARG A 171 -0.89 -15.13 11.87
CA ARG A 171 -1.91 -14.53 12.75
C ARG A 171 -1.36 -13.46 13.68
N SER A 172 -0.05 -13.40 13.87
CA SER A 172 0.62 -12.35 14.66
C SER A 172 0.82 -11.05 13.89
N LYS A 173 0.65 -11.05 12.55
CA LYS A 173 0.82 -9.83 11.74
C LYS A 173 -0.13 -8.73 12.22
N PRO A 174 0.35 -7.48 12.38
CA PRO A 174 -0.49 -6.36 12.82
C PRO A 174 -1.57 -5.98 11.80
N THR A 175 -1.42 -6.41 10.54
CA THR A 175 -2.34 -6.11 9.44
C THR A 175 -2.68 -7.38 8.69
N TRP A 176 -3.97 -7.57 8.41
CA TRP A 176 -4.50 -8.72 7.68
C TRP A 176 -4.02 -10.09 8.23
N PRO A 177 -4.12 -10.34 9.55
CA PRO A 177 -3.67 -11.61 10.14
C PRO A 177 -4.48 -12.80 9.60
N GLY A 178 -3.79 -13.88 9.21
CA GLY A 178 -4.42 -15.11 8.72
C GLY A 178 -5.00 -15.05 7.31
N ARG A 179 -4.84 -13.92 6.60
CA ARG A 179 -5.33 -13.75 5.22
C ARG A 179 -4.32 -14.30 4.20
N TRP A 180 -4.81 -14.72 3.05
CA TRP A 180 -4.00 -15.02 1.88
C TRP A 180 -3.40 -13.74 1.30
N ASP A 181 -2.20 -13.85 0.73
CA ASP A 181 -1.41 -12.76 0.16
C ASP A 181 -0.67 -13.28 -1.10
N ASN A 182 -0.11 -12.37 -1.90
CA ASN A 182 0.85 -12.73 -2.95
C ASN A 182 2.04 -13.46 -2.35
N PHE A 183 2.78 -14.21 -3.16
CA PHE A 183 3.87 -15.07 -2.70
C PHE A 183 4.81 -14.40 -1.70
N VAL A 184 5.30 -13.20 -2.03
CA VAL A 184 6.15 -12.37 -1.16
C VAL A 184 5.77 -10.91 -1.37
N ALA A 185 5.62 -10.13 -0.29
CA ALA A 185 5.26 -8.72 -0.37
C ALA A 185 5.89 -7.89 0.77
N GLY A 186 6.57 -6.79 0.41
CA GLY A 186 7.36 -6.00 1.36
C GLY A 186 7.22 -4.49 1.17
N GLY A 187 7.26 -3.75 2.26
CA GLY A 187 7.26 -2.28 2.20
C GLY A 187 8.65 -1.73 1.86
N LEU A 188 8.73 -0.64 1.09
CA LEU A 188 10.00 0.01 0.77
C LEU A 188 10.43 0.95 1.90
N SER A 189 11.15 0.39 2.85
CA SER A 189 11.63 1.11 4.03
C SER A 189 12.83 2.01 3.73
N GLU A 190 13.08 2.97 4.61
CA GLU A 190 14.22 3.86 4.48
C GLU A 190 15.54 3.08 4.33
N GLY A 191 16.35 3.45 3.34
CA GLY A 191 17.72 2.96 3.17
C GLY A 191 17.86 1.75 2.26
N TYR A 192 16.77 1.16 1.78
CA TYR A 192 16.78 -0.02 0.91
C TYR A 192 16.42 0.32 -0.54
N GLY A 193 17.08 -0.37 -1.49
CA GLY A 193 16.71 -0.34 -2.90
C GLY A 193 15.58 -1.31 -3.25
N ILE A 194 14.85 -1.07 -4.34
CA ILE A 194 13.69 -1.90 -4.75
C ILE A 194 14.07 -3.40 -4.89
N LEU A 195 15.09 -3.70 -5.69
CA LEU A 195 15.52 -5.08 -5.93
C LEU A 195 16.15 -5.71 -4.67
N GLU A 196 16.86 -4.91 -3.88
CA GLU A 196 17.43 -5.34 -2.61
C GLU A 196 16.33 -5.76 -1.63
N THR A 197 15.27 -4.95 -1.51
CA THR A 197 14.07 -5.32 -0.74
C THR A 197 13.45 -6.60 -1.29
N ALA A 198 13.21 -6.71 -2.60
CA ALA A 198 12.60 -7.93 -3.16
C ALA A 198 13.41 -9.21 -2.87
N ILE A 199 14.74 -9.16 -2.98
CA ILE A 199 15.61 -10.30 -2.67
C ILE A 199 15.60 -10.63 -1.16
N LYS A 200 15.67 -9.60 -0.31
CA LYS A 200 15.60 -9.76 1.16
C LYS A 200 14.29 -10.43 1.57
N GLU A 201 13.16 -9.88 1.15
CA GLU A 201 11.83 -10.36 1.52
C GLU A 201 11.58 -11.77 0.97
N ALA A 202 12.07 -12.09 -0.23
CA ALA A 202 11.95 -13.45 -0.78
C ALA A 202 12.67 -14.50 0.08
N ASN A 203 13.78 -14.13 0.72
CA ASN A 203 14.48 -14.99 1.64
C ASN A 203 13.79 -15.07 3.01
N GLU A 204 13.39 -13.93 3.58
CA GLU A 204 12.79 -13.83 4.91
C GLU A 204 11.41 -14.47 4.99
N GLU A 205 10.53 -14.23 4.01
CA GLU A 205 9.16 -14.78 4.03
C GLU A 205 9.13 -16.24 3.52
N ALA A 206 9.89 -16.56 2.48
CA ALA A 206 9.71 -17.79 1.69
C ALA A 206 10.95 -18.70 1.54
N SER A 207 12.04 -18.42 2.26
CA SER A 207 13.31 -19.16 2.18
C SER A 207 13.92 -19.23 0.77
N VAL A 208 13.59 -18.30 -0.13
CA VAL A 208 14.13 -18.31 -1.48
C VAL A 208 15.63 -17.94 -1.41
N PRO A 209 16.54 -18.81 -1.88
CA PRO A 209 17.96 -18.50 -1.94
C PRO A 209 18.21 -17.36 -2.93
N LYS A 210 19.24 -16.56 -2.66
CA LYS A 210 19.60 -15.40 -3.48
C LYS A 210 19.78 -15.77 -4.95
N GLU A 211 20.37 -16.91 -5.25
CA GLU A 211 20.64 -17.42 -6.61
C GLU A 211 19.36 -17.73 -7.40
N ILE A 212 18.26 -18.00 -6.70
CA ILE A 212 16.93 -18.16 -7.30
C ILE A 212 16.25 -16.79 -7.38
N ALA A 213 16.28 -16.02 -6.29
CA ALA A 213 15.66 -14.70 -6.23
C ALA A 213 16.18 -13.76 -7.33
N GLU A 214 17.49 -13.76 -7.62
CA GLU A 214 18.10 -12.95 -8.68
C GLU A 214 17.59 -13.25 -10.10
N ARG A 215 16.84 -14.34 -10.30
CA ARG A 215 16.19 -14.67 -11.59
C ARG A 215 14.86 -13.94 -11.77
N MET A 216 14.35 -13.28 -10.74
CA MET A 216 13.10 -12.53 -10.83
C MET A 216 13.22 -11.43 -11.90
N THR A 217 12.12 -11.16 -12.60
CA THR A 217 12.08 -10.13 -13.64
C THR A 217 11.10 -9.05 -13.26
N SER A 218 11.50 -7.79 -13.37
CA SER A 218 10.60 -6.65 -13.14
C SER A 218 9.51 -6.58 -14.21
N LYS A 219 8.28 -6.30 -13.79
CA LYS A 219 7.08 -6.23 -14.65
C LYS A 219 6.38 -4.87 -14.64
N GLY A 220 7.03 -3.86 -14.07
CA GLY A 220 6.47 -2.53 -13.90
C GLY A 220 5.90 -2.32 -12.51
N CYS A 221 4.81 -1.58 -12.41
CA CYS A 221 4.15 -1.28 -11.15
C CYS A 221 2.63 -1.38 -11.26
N VAL A 222 2.02 -1.74 -10.14
CA VAL A 222 0.58 -1.71 -9.92
C VAL A 222 0.29 -0.64 -8.88
N SER A 223 -0.75 0.14 -9.10
CA SER A 223 -1.11 1.24 -8.21
C SER A 223 -2.60 1.32 -7.98
N PHE A 224 -2.96 1.51 -6.72
CA PHE A 224 -4.34 1.60 -6.27
C PHE A 224 -4.46 2.62 -5.14
N PHE A 225 -5.67 3.13 -4.96
CA PHE A 225 -5.97 4.15 -3.95
C PHE A 225 -7.08 3.66 -3.03
N PHE A 226 -6.67 2.97 -1.98
CA PHE A 226 -7.56 2.30 -1.05
C PHE A 226 -7.75 3.12 0.22
N GLU A 227 -8.90 2.99 0.87
CA GLU A 227 -9.14 3.47 2.23
C GLU A 227 -9.70 2.33 3.08
N SER A 228 -9.16 2.24 4.30
CA SER A 228 -9.62 1.34 5.35
C SER A 228 -9.87 2.13 6.64
N GLU A 229 -10.32 1.44 7.68
CA GLU A 229 -10.43 1.98 9.04
C GLU A 229 -9.12 2.57 9.59
N ARG A 230 -7.96 2.21 9.02
CA ARG A 230 -6.65 2.76 9.40
C ARG A 230 -6.34 4.08 8.72
N GLY A 231 -6.89 4.34 7.53
CA GLY A 231 -6.61 5.56 6.77
C GLY A 231 -6.56 5.32 5.28
N ILE A 232 -5.84 6.21 4.59
CA ILE A 232 -5.74 6.29 3.14
C ILE A 232 -4.42 5.64 2.68
N PHE A 233 -4.51 4.79 1.66
CA PHE A 233 -3.40 4.00 1.10
C PHE A 233 -3.25 4.30 -0.40
N PRO A 234 -2.52 5.36 -0.78
CA PRO A 234 -2.06 5.57 -2.15
C PRO A 234 -0.82 4.70 -2.34
N GLN A 235 -1.01 3.45 -2.77
CA GLN A 235 0.06 2.46 -2.87
C GLN A 235 0.53 2.28 -4.30
N THR A 236 1.84 2.17 -4.47
CA THR A 236 2.50 1.75 -5.71
C THR A 236 3.41 0.58 -5.38
N GLU A 237 3.08 -0.59 -5.91
CA GLU A 237 3.85 -1.82 -5.70
C GLU A 237 4.70 -2.09 -6.95
N PHE A 238 6.01 -2.25 -6.77
CA PHE A 238 6.92 -2.68 -7.82
C PHE A 238 6.79 -4.19 -7.99
N VAL A 239 6.33 -4.61 -9.17
CA VAL A 239 5.97 -6.01 -9.41
C VAL A 239 7.14 -6.77 -10.02
N PHE A 240 7.41 -7.93 -9.45
CA PHE A 240 8.35 -8.92 -9.97
C PHE A 240 7.61 -10.22 -10.28
N ASP A 241 8.02 -10.90 -11.33
CA ASP A 241 7.65 -12.30 -11.56
C ASP A 241 8.87 -13.19 -11.33
N LEU A 242 8.70 -14.26 -10.56
CA LEU A 242 9.69 -15.30 -10.33
C LEU A 242 9.15 -16.67 -10.74
N GLU A 243 9.84 -17.35 -11.65
CA GLU A 243 9.58 -18.75 -11.95
C GLU A 243 10.44 -19.62 -11.04
N LEU A 244 9.81 -20.45 -10.20
CA LEU A 244 10.54 -21.38 -9.33
C LEU A 244 10.88 -22.67 -10.07
N PRO A 245 12.04 -23.27 -9.78
CA PRO A 245 12.31 -24.66 -10.15
C PRO A 245 11.23 -25.60 -9.61
N LEU A 246 10.89 -26.65 -10.36
CA LEU A 246 9.87 -27.62 -9.96
C LEU A 246 10.26 -28.43 -8.70
N ASP A 247 11.56 -28.53 -8.42
CA ASP A 247 12.12 -29.20 -7.25
C ASP A 247 12.28 -28.28 -6.03
N PHE A 248 11.94 -26.99 -6.17
CA PHE A 248 11.95 -26.05 -5.06
C PHE A 248 10.55 -25.86 -4.49
N THR A 249 10.40 -26.08 -3.19
CA THR A 249 9.17 -25.78 -2.44
C THR A 249 9.47 -24.67 -1.42
N PRO A 250 8.75 -23.53 -1.48
CA PRO A 250 8.90 -22.46 -0.50
C PRO A 250 8.65 -22.93 0.93
N SER A 251 9.35 -22.33 1.89
CA SER A 251 9.17 -22.62 3.32
C SER A 251 9.21 -21.35 4.16
N VAL A 252 8.45 -21.34 5.25
CA VAL A 252 8.41 -20.24 6.23
C VAL A 252 9.78 -20.09 6.91
N ASN A 253 10.26 -18.86 7.07
CA ASN A 253 11.56 -18.58 7.68
C ASN A 253 11.48 -17.62 8.89
N ASP A 254 10.88 -16.44 8.75
CA ASP A 254 10.90 -15.39 9.80
C ASP A 254 9.64 -15.32 10.70
N GLY A 255 8.66 -16.19 10.49
CA GLY A 255 7.40 -16.25 11.24
C GLY A 255 6.34 -15.24 10.78
N GLU A 256 6.58 -14.51 9.69
CA GLU A 256 5.63 -13.61 9.06
C GLU A 256 4.57 -14.34 8.23
N VAL A 257 4.85 -15.61 7.89
CA VAL A 257 4.05 -16.53 7.07
C VAL A 257 3.64 -17.74 7.91
N GLU A 258 2.44 -18.26 7.68
CA GLU A 258 1.92 -19.49 8.30
C GLU A 258 2.09 -20.70 7.38
N GLU A 259 1.74 -20.55 6.10
CA GLU A 259 1.84 -21.62 5.09
C GLU A 259 1.88 -21.07 3.67
N PHE A 260 2.28 -21.92 2.72
CA PHE A 260 2.25 -21.64 1.28
C PHE A 260 1.31 -22.61 0.57
N GLU A 261 0.67 -22.16 -0.50
CA GLU A 261 -0.20 -22.98 -1.32
C GLU A 261 0.04 -22.71 -2.81
N LEU A 262 0.13 -23.79 -3.58
CA LEU A 262 0.28 -23.75 -5.03
C LEU A 262 -1.07 -24.00 -5.70
N LEU A 263 -1.57 -23.02 -6.46
CA LEU A 263 -2.85 -23.11 -7.16
C LEU A 263 -2.67 -23.15 -8.67
N PRO A 264 -3.39 -24.01 -9.39
CA PRO A 264 -3.50 -23.89 -10.85
C PRO A 264 -4.24 -22.60 -11.21
N THR A 265 -3.95 -22.04 -12.39
CA THR A 265 -4.43 -20.70 -12.76
C THR A 265 -5.96 -20.59 -12.83
N ASP A 266 -6.67 -21.67 -13.12
CA ASP A 266 -8.13 -21.73 -13.11
C ASP A 266 -8.75 -21.58 -11.71
N GLU A 267 -8.01 -21.87 -10.64
CA GLU A 267 -8.42 -21.65 -9.25
C GLU A 267 -8.01 -20.27 -8.70
N VAL A 268 -7.07 -19.59 -9.36
CA VAL A 268 -6.52 -18.31 -8.88
C VAL A 268 -7.58 -17.21 -8.78
N LEU A 269 -8.51 -17.12 -9.74
CA LEU A 269 -9.57 -16.12 -9.66
C LEU A 269 -10.47 -16.34 -8.44
N SER A 270 -10.80 -17.59 -8.13
CA SER A 270 -11.56 -17.93 -6.92
C SER A 270 -10.80 -17.55 -5.64
N ARG A 271 -9.47 -17.70 -5.62
CA ARG A 271 -8.62 -17.24 -4.53
C ARG A 271 -8.68 -15.72 -4.39
N VAL A 272 -8.49 -14.99 -5.48
CA VAL A 272 -8.46 -13.52 -5.50
C VAL A 272 -9.80 -12.90 -5.08
N LEU A 273 -10.91 -13.53 -5.45
CA LEU A 273 -12.27 -13.10 -5.08
C LEU A 273 -12.68 -13.54 -3.67
N SER A 274 -11.90 -14.41 -3.03
CA SER A 274 -12.22 -14.90 -1.68
C SER A 274 -12.14 -13.76 -0.65
N PRO A 275 -13.07 -13.69 0.33
CA PRO A 275 -12.98 -12.75 1.44
C PRO A 275 -11.76 -12.99 2.35
N ASP A 276 -11.07 -14.12 2.19
CA ASP A 276 -9.83 -14.44 2.90
C ASP A 276 -8.58 -13.91 2.22
N MET A 277 -8.67 -13.32 1.02
CA MET A 277 -7.56 -12.63 0.38
C MET A 277 -7.36 -11.24 0.97
N LYS A 278 -6.10 -10.83 1.16
CA LYS A 278 -5.74 -9.45 1.47
C LYS A 278 -6.09 -8.57 0.27
N VAL A 279 -7.02 -7.64 0.45
CA VAL A 279 -7.57 -6.81 -0.63
C VAL A 279 -6.51 -6.06 -1.44
N THR A 280 -5.43 -5.58 -0.81
CA THR A 280 -4.38 -4.81 -1.48
C THR A 280 -3.46 -5.67 -2.34
N SER A 281 -3.55 -6.99 -2.21
CA SER A 281 -2.79 -7.99 -2.96
C SER A 281 -3.53 -8.41 -4.24
N CYS A 282 -4.86 -8.27 -4.24
CA CYS A 282 -5.69 -8.63 -5.38
C CYS A 282 -5.29 -7.91 -6.70
N PRO A 283 -5.02 -6.59 -6.74
CA PRO A 283 -4.62 -5.90 -7.97
C PRO A 283 -3.34 -6.46 -8.59
N ILE A 284 -2.41 -6.95 -7.76
CA ILE A 284 -1.13 -7.53 -8.19
C ILE A 284 -1.35 -8.84 -8.95
N THR A 285 -2.21 -9.71 -8.42
CA THR A 285 -2.56 -10.96 -9.08
C THR A 285 -3.38 -10.71 -10.35
N ILE A 286 -4.28 -9.73 -10.33
CA ILE A 286 -5.06 -9.34 -11.52
C ILE A 286 -4.11 -8.87 -12.64
N ASP A 287 -3.14 -8.01 -12.33
CA ASP A 287 -2.08 -7.60 -13.27
C ASP A 287 -1.30 -8.79 -13.84
N PHE A 288 -0.93 -9.77 -13.01
CA PHE A 288 -0.28 -10.98 -13.50
C PHE A 288 -1.16 -11.74 -14.51
N LEU A 289 -2.44 -11.94 -14.18
CA LEU A 289 -3.38 -12.65 -15.06
C LEU A 289 -3.58 -11.92 -16.39
N PHE A 290 -3.56 -10.58 -16.38
CA PHE A 290 -3.56 -9.78 -17.60
C PHE A 290 -2.31 -10.01 -18.44
N ARG A 291 -1.13 -9.83 -17.84
CA ARG A 291 0.15 -9.96 -18.55
C ARG A 291 0.38 -11.37 -19.12
N LYS A 292 -0.24 -12.39 -18.51
CA LYS A 292 -0.20 -13.77 -18.97
C LYS A 292 -1.37 -14.18 -19.88
N GLY A 293 -2.32 -13.27 -20.13
CA GLY A 293 -3.43 -13.48 -21.07
C GLY A 293 -4.62 -14.28 -20.53
N TYR A 294 -4.67 -14.55 -19.22
CA TYR A 294 -5.79 -15.25 -18.58
C TYR A 294 -7.01 -14.36 -18.41
N ILE A 295 -6.82 -13.05 -18.19
CA ILE A 295 -7.85 -12.04 -18.36
C ILE A 295 -7.55 -11.30 -19.66
N ASN A 296 -8.50 -11.25 -20.59
CA ASN A 296 -8.32 -10.70 -21.93
C ASN A 296 -9.65 -10.22 -22.54
N ILE A 297 -9.57 -9.62 -23.74
CA ILE A 297 -10.72 -9.06 -24.47
C ILE A 297 -11.88 -10.05 -24.70
N SER A 298 -11.59 -11.35 -24.72
CA SER A 298 -12.62 -12.37 -24.97
C SER A 298 -13.41 -12.76 -23.72
N ASN A 299 -12.90 -12.48 -22.52
CA ASN A 299 -13.52 -12.90 -21.26
C ASN A 299 -13.77 -11.78 -20.24
N GLU A 300 -13.27 -10.57 -20.49
CA GLU A 300 -13.53 -9.38 -19.67
C GLU A 300 -14.08 -8.24 -20.55
N PRO A 301 -15.41 -7.99 -20.53
CA PRO A 301 -16.02 -6.96 -21.36
C PRO A 301 -15.62 -5.53 -20.96
N ASP A 302 -15.32 -5.29 -19.68
CA ASP A 302 -14.95 -3.98 -19.14
C ASP A 302 -13.42 -3.85 -18.98
N LEU A 303 -12.68 -4.56 -19.83
CA LEU A 303 -11.21 -4.66 -19.81
C LEU A 303 -10.50 -3.30 -19.67
N PRO A 304 -10.86 -2.25 -20.42
CA PRO A 304 -10.21 -0.94 -20.26
C PRO A 304 -10.37 -0.35 -18.86
N GLU A 305 -11.57 -0.43 -18.27
CA GLU A 305 -11.81 0.10 -16.92
C GLU A 305 -11.06 -0.73 -15.87
N LEU A 306 -11.06 -2.06 -16.01
CA LEU A 306 -10.32 -2.92 -15.09
C LEU A 306 -8.81 -2.62 -15.13
N LEU A 307 -8.24 -2.40 -16.31
CA LEU A 307 -6.83 -2.02 -16.47
C LEU A 307 -6.53 -0.66 -15.84
N GLU A 308 -7.39 0.34 -16.04
CA GLU A 308 -7.21 1.65 -15.39
C GLU A 308 -7.23 1.52 -13.85
N LEU A 309 -8.11 0.67 -13.31
CA LEU A 309 -8.22 0.43 -11.87
C LEU A 309 -7.05 -0.36 -11.28
N THR A 310 -6.20 -1.03 -12.08
CA THR A 310 -4.93 -1.62 -11.60
C THR A 310 -3.74 -0.66 -11.72
N HIS A 311 -3.92 0.50 -12.36
CA HIS A 311 -2.84 1.48 -12.58
C HIS A 311 -3.28 2.92 -12.30
N ILE A 312 -3.85 3.18 -11.12
CA ILE A 312 -4.25 4.54 -10.73
C ILE A 312 -3.05 5.48 -10.81
N PRO A 313 -3.17 6.66 -11.45
CA PRO A 313 -2.04 7.54 -11.72
C PRO A 313 -1.64 8.37 -10.49
N LEU A 314 -1.30 7.72 -9.38
CA LEU A 314 -1.00 8.35 -8.08
C LEU A 314 0.10 9.42 -8.16
N HIS A 315 1.03 9.31 -9.10
CA HIS A 315 2.08 10.30 -9.30
C HIS A 315 1.57 11.66 -9.82
N THR A 316 0.47 11.67 -10.57
CA THR A 316 -0.11 12.91 -11.10
C THR A 316 -1.26 13.44 -10.25
N LEU A 317 -1.82 12.63 -9.34
CA LEU A 317 -2.88 13.06 -8.43
C LEU A 317 -2.40 14.00 -7.31
N TYR A 318 -1.09 14.06 -7.07
CA TYR A 318 -0.46 14.92 -6.07
C TYR A 318 0.22 16.08 -6.78
N GLY A 319 -0.24 17.30 -6.50
CA GLY A 319 0.20 18.50 -7.21
C GLY A 319 1.26 19.33 -6.49
N THR A 320 1.60 20.46 -7.11
CA THR A 320 2.29 21.57 -6.46
C THR A 320 1.29 22.68 -6.14
N ARG A 321 1.50 23.44 -5.07
CA ARG A 321 0.68 24.61 -4.76
C ARG A 321 1.05 25.73 -5.75
N SER A 322 0.06 26.23 -6.51
CA SER A 322 0.24 27.38 -7.40
C SER A 322 0.62 28.62 -6.58
N THR A 323 1.66 29.35 -6.98
CA THR A 323 2.08 30.62 -6.36
C THR A 323 1.28 31.82 -6.86
N GLU A 324 0.01 31.65 -7.19
CA GLU A 324 -0.87 32.81 -7.38
C GLU A 324 -1.39 33.17 -6.00
N HIS A 325 -0.75 34.14 -5.34
CA HIS A 325 -1.23 35.10 -4.32
C HIS A 325 0.00 35.78 -3.70
N GLY A 326 0.77 36.47 -4.55
CA GLY A 326 1.98 37.18 -4.18
C GLY A 326 2.33 38.27 -5.19
N ALA A 327 1.45 39.28 -5.29
CA ALA A 327 1.77 40.62 -5.76
C ALA A 327 0.79 41.60 -5.09
#